data_AF-A0A5C7VG19-F1
#
_entry.id   AF-A0A5C7VG19-F1
#
_cell.length_a   1.000
_cell.length_b   1.000
_cell.length_c   1.000
_cell.angle_alpha   90.00
_cell.angle_beta   90.00
_cell.angle_gamma   90.00
#
_symmetry.space_group_name_H-M   'P 1'
#
loop_
_entity.id
_entity.type
_entity.pdbx_description
1 polymer ?
#
loop_
_entity_poly.entity_id
_entity_poly.type
_entity_poly.pdbx_seq_one_letter_code
_entity_poly.pdbx_strand_id
1 'polypeptide(L)' 'FISCYPNAGLPNPMSDTGFDETPEVTSRLLHEFAAEGLVNIVGGCCGTTPAHIGAIARSVNLLAPRGIGVAPLQREAA' A
#
# COMPACT_ATOMS: atom_id res chain seq x y z
N PHE A 1 -0.63 -14.88 -4.69
CA PHE A 1 -1.25 -13.65 -4.18
C PHE A 1 -0.16 -12.76 -3.61
N ILE A 2 -0.27 -11.44 -3.80
CA ILE A 2 0.68 -10.45 -3.29
C ILE A 2 -0.03 -9.56 -2.26
N SER A 3 0.61 -9.37 -1.10
CA SER A 3 0.11 -8.50 -0.02
C SER A 3 1.09 -7.35 0.19
N CYS A 4 0.58 -6.13 0.36
CA CYS A 4 1.37 -4.94 0.67
C CYS A 4 0.76 -4.18 1.84
N TYR A 5 1.52 -3.99 2.91
CA TYR A 5 1.10 -3.25 4.10
C TYR A 5 2.25 -2.36 4.59
N PRO A 6 2.45 -1.19 3.98
CA PRO A 6 3.56 -0.31 4.31
C PRO A 6 3.39 0.32 5.69
N ASN A 7 4.50 0.84 6.23
CA ASN A 7 4.46 1.81 7.32
C ASN A 7 3.84 3.13 6.81
N ALA A 8 3.45 4.04 7.70
CA ALA A 8 3.09 5.42 7.35
C ALA A 8 4.34 6.25 7.01
N GLY A 9 5.11 5.80 6.01
CA GLY A 9 6.40 6.36 5.64
C GLY A 9 7.59 5.73 6.36
N LEU A 10 8.76 6.32 6.15
CA LEU A 10 9.99 5.90 6.83
C LEU A 10 9.92 6.29 8.31
N PRO A 11 10.48 5.48 9.24
CA PRO A 11 10.61 5.87 10.63
C PRO A 11 11.35 7.21 10.76
N ASN A 12 10.71 8.18 11.41
CA ASN A 12 11.28 9.50 11.65
C ASN A 12 11.19 9.83 13.15
N PRO A 13 12.32 9.82 13.90
CA PRO A 13 12.32 10.14 15.32
C PRO A 13 12.00 11.61 15.64
N MET A 14 11.99 12.49 14.62
CA MET A 14 11.61 13.89 14.77
C MET A 14 10.12 14.14 14.54
N SER A 15 9.36 13.13 14.09
CA SER A 15 7.91 13.19 13.97
C SER A 15 7.24 12.94 15.32
N ASP A 16 6.15 13.67 15.59
CA ASP A 16 5.32 13.45 16.79
C ASP A 16 4.80 12.01 16.90
N THR A 17 4.58 11.33 15.77
CA THR A 17 4.06 9.96 15.73
C THR A 17 5.14 8.89 15.46
N GLY A 18 6.38 9.32 15.21
CA GLY A 18 7.46 8.46 14.70
C GLY A 18 7.40 8.19 13.19
N PHE A 19 6.38 8.71 12.50
CA PHE A 19 6.06 8.50 11.08
C PHE A 19 5.43 9.76 10.48
N ASP A 20 5.71 10.08 9.21
CA ASP A 20 5.33 11.37 8.61
C ASP A 20 4.17 11.28 7.61
N GLU A 21 3.90 10.10 7.02
CA GLU A 21 2.87 10.02 5.99
C GLU A 21 1.48 10.14 6.59
N THR A 22 0.63 10.90 5.91
CA THR A 22 -0.78 11.04 6.25
C THR A 22 -1.62 9.93 5.60
N PRO A 23 -2.88 9.72 6.03
CA PRO A 23 -3.80 8.80 5.37
C PRO A 23 -3.89 8.99 3.86
N GLU A 24 -3.88 10.23 3.38
CA GLU A 24 -3.97 10.59 1.96
C GLU A 24 -2.73 10.15 1.19
N VAL A 25 -1.53 10.35 1.76
CA VAL A 25 -0.27 9.97 1.10
C VAL A 25 -0.17 8.45 0.98
N THR A 26 -0.31 7.73 2.09
CA THR A 26 -0.17 6.27 2.09
C THR A 26 -1.25 5.59 1.22
N SER A 27 -2.49 6.10 1.24
CA SER A 27 -3.58 5.54 0.42
C SER A 27 -3.42 5.81 -1.08
N ARG A 28 -2.80 6.94 -1.47
CA ARG A 28 -2.46 7.22 -2.88
C ARG A 28 -1.42 6.25 -3.41
N LEU A 29 -0.36 6.00 -2.65
CA LEU A 29 0.71 5.07 -3.06
C LEU A 29 0.17 3.63 -3.22
N LEU A 30 -0.68 3.17 -2.29
CA LEU A 30 -1.32 1.87 -2.40
C LEU A 30 -2.36 1.80 -3.53
N HIS A 31 -3.03 2.91 -3.85
CA HIS A 31 -3.90 2.97 -5.02
C HIS A 31 -3.12 2.75 -6.31
N GLU A 32 -1.95 3.38 -6.46
CA GLU A 32 -1.09 3.18 -7.64
C GLU A 32 -0.72 1.69 -7.82
N PHE A 33 -0.31 1.02 -6.74
CA PHE A 33 0.01 -0.43 -6.80
C PHE A 33 -1.21 -1.29 -7.15
N ALA A 34 -2.39 -0.96 -6.63
CA ALA A 34 -3.62 -1.66 -6.93
C ALA A 34 -4.07 -1.40 -8.39
N ALA A 35 -3.95 -0.16 -8.88
CA ALA A 35 -4.34 0.23 -10.22
C ALA A 35 -3.46 -0.40 -11.30
N GLU A 36 -2.17 -0.61 -10.99
CA GLU A 36 -1.23 -1.36 -11.82
C GLU A 36 -1.41 -2.89 -11.73
N GLY A 37 -2.36 -3.36 -10.90
CA GLY A 37 -2.62 -4.78 -10.74
C GLY A 37 -1.46 -5.54 -10.10
N LEU A 38 -0.69 -4.88 -9.22
CA LEU A 38 0.47 -5.49 -8.57
C LEU A 38 0.08 -6.27 -7.32
N VAL A 39 -0.99 -5.89 -6.63
CA VAL A 39 -1.38 -6.41 -5.31
C VAL A 39 -2.75 -7.09 -5.33
N ASN A 40 -2.94 -8.01 -4.39
CA ASN A 40 -4.24 -8.64 -4.12
C ASN A 40 -4.81 -8.20 -2.77
N ILE A 41 -3.94 -7.89 -1.82
CA ILE A 41 -4.29 -7.53 -0.45
C ILE A 41 -3.49 -6.28 -0.09
N VAL A 42 -4.17 -5.30 0.49
CA VAL A 42 -3.53 -4.07 0.99
C VAL A 42 -3.91 -3.81 2.44
N GLY A 43 -3.02 -3.20 3.20
CA GLY A 43 -3.20 -2.86 4.60
C GLY A 43 -2.19 -1.84 5.09
N GLY A 44 -1.90 -1.84 6.39
CA GLY A 44 -0.92 -0.96 6.99
C GLY A 44 -0.11 -1.65 8.09
N CYS A 45 1.09 -1.15 8.35
CA CYS A 45 2.01 -1.60 9.41
C CYS A 45 2.23 -0.46 10.43
N CYS A 46 3.48 -0.21 10.84
CA CYS A 46 3.81 0.80 11.85
C CYS A 46 3.43 2.22 11.40
N GLY A 47 2.92 3.02 12.33
CA GLY A 47 2.45 4.39 12.06
C GLY A 47 1.08 4.49 11.38
N THR A 48 0.56 3.40 10.80
CA THR A 48 -0.79 3.43 10.22
C THR A 48 -1.86 3.41 11.32
N THR A 49 -2.94 4.15 11.08
CA THR A 49 -4.06 4.33 12.01
C THR A 49 -5.38 3.89 11.37
N PRO A 50 -6.51 3.80 12.09
CA PRO A 50 -7.81 3.55 11.48
C PRO A 50 -8.17 4.54 10.35
N ALA A 51 -7.71 5.79 10.46
CA ALA A 51 -7.88 6.78 9.39
C ALA A 51 -7.11 6.37 8.11
N HIS A 52 -5.89 5.85 8.24
CA HIS A 52 -5.12 5.31 7.12
C HIS A 52 -5.84 4.13 6.48
N ILE A 53 -6.26 3.14 7.27
CA ILE A 53 -6.96 1.96 6.76
C ILE A 53 -8.25 2.34 6.03
N GLY A 54 -9.01 3.30 6.59
CA GLY A 54 -10.21 3.82 5.93
C GLY A 54 -9.90 4.53 4.60
N ALA A 55 -8.81 5.30 4.53
CA ALA A 55 -8.38 5.96 3.29
C ALA A 55 -7.93 4.96 2.23
N ILE A 56 -7.14 3.95 2.61
CA ILE A 56 -6.69 2.85 1.75
C ILE A 56 -7.90 2.10 1.19
N ALA A 57 -8.84 1.70 2.05
CA ALA A 57 -10.03 0.97 1.62
C ALA A 57 -10.85 1.79 0.60
N ARG A 58 -11.03 3.10 0.83
CA ARG A 58 -11.72 3.99 -0.12
C ARG A 58 -10.96 4.16 -1.43
N SER A 59 -9.63 4.20 -1.41
CA SER A 59 -8.83 4.44 -2.61
C SER A 59 -8.79 3.21 -3.54
N VAL A 60 -8.94 1.99 -3.01
CA VAL A 60 -8.83 0.76 -3.81
C VAL A 60 -10.16 0.04 -4.07
N ASN A 61 -11.28 0.44 -3.46
CA ASN A 61 -12.54 -0.32 -3.49
C ASN A 61 -13.15 -0.56 -4.89
N LEU A 62 -12.83 0.26 -5.89
CA LEU A 62 -13.32 0.12 -7.27
C LEU A 62 -12.33 -0.61 -8.18
N LEU A 63 -11.17 -1.01 -7.68
CA LEU A 63 -10.11 -1.65 -8.46
C LEU A 63 -10.22 -3.18 -8.39
N ALA A 64 -9.92 -3.83 -9.51
CA ALA A 64 -9.80 -5.28 -9.55
C ALA A 64 -8.48 -5.72 -8.89
N PRO A 65 -8.47 -6.79 -8.07
CA PRO A 65 -7.23 -7.37 -7.58
C PRO A 65 -6.35 -7.89 -8.72
N ARG A 66 -5.04 -8.00 -8.48
CA ARG A 66 -4.09 -8.65 -9.40
C ARG A 66 -4.60 -9.99 -9.92
N GLY A 67 -4.61 -10.17 -11.24
CA GLY A 67 -4.89 -11.45 -11.89
C GLY A 67 -3.78 -12.48 -11.66
N ILE A 68 -4.16 -13.73 -11.36
CA ILE A 68 -3.23 -14.85 -11.14
C ILE A 68 -3.10 -15.69 -12.43
N GLY A 69 -2.85 -14.99 -13.55
CA GLY A 69 -2.41 -15.66 -14.77
C GLY A 69 -0.97 -16.15 -14.62
N VAL A 70 -0.60 -17.24 -15.29
CA VAL A 70 0.71 -17.90 -15.21
C VAL A 70 1.87 -17.09 -15.82
N ALA A 71 1.71 -15.77 -15.94
CA ALA A 71 2.80 -14.90 -16.35
C ALA A 71 3.84 -14.84 -15.22
N PRO A 72 5.12 -15.16 -15.49
CA PRO A 72 6.15 -15.13 -14.47
C PRO A 72 6.23 -13.73 -13.86
N LEU A 73 6.32 -13.65 -12.53
CA LEU A 73 6.87 -12.45 -11.89
C LEU A 73 8.21 -12.17 -12.60
N GLN A 74 8.41 -10.97 -13.12
CA GLN A 74 9.61 -10.62 -13.89
C GLN A 74 10.84 -11.10 -13.12
N ARG A 75 11.67 -11.94 -13.78
CA ARG A 75 13.01 -12.27 -13.29
C ARG A 75 13.78 -10.95 -13.23
N GLU A 76 14.49 -10.74 -12.12
CA GLU A 76 15.29 -9.54 -11.85
C GLU A 76 16.03 -9.08 -13.10
N ALA A 77 15.91 -7.79 -13.43
CA ALA A 77 16.89 -7.13 -14.26
C ALA A 77 18.20 -7.10 -13.46
N ALA A 78 19.14 -7.95 -13.88
CA ALA A 78 20.51 -8.01 -13.37
C ALA A 78 21.23 -6.67 -13.55
#